data_AF-A0A950TZ01-F1
#
_entry.id   AF-A0A950TZ01-F1
#
_cell.length_a   1.000
_cell.length_b   1.000
_cell.length_c   1.000
_cell.angle_alpha   90.00
_cell.angle_beta   90.00
_cell.angle_gamma   90.00
#
_symmetry.space_group_name_H-M   'P 1'
#
loop_
_entity.id
_entity.type
_entity.pdbx_description
1 polymer ?
#
loop_
_entity_poly.entity_id
_entity_poly.type
_entity_poly.pdbx_seq_one_letter_code
_entity_poly.pdbx_strand_id
1 'polypeptide(L)'
;GFADFMKDGRLACGGLFERPFVSWRNDIALFLGPRLAGYSAVNVEDQTEVEIRSHRLMMQHLAFYRANAPGFAHAYAMLSAPQLGVRHARRMVGVGRISRNQFENCEPLADEIGISPSLSPKLPVVSVPYGCLVPRRLDGLLVAGRHISCDPSAHSFMREIPQCWMTGQAAGTAAGLAVAHNVEPRSVPILDLQTSLLRQGVVLRPQVAPEVPVQPAAVYEG
;
A
#
# COMPACT_ATOMS: atom_id res chain seq x y z
N GLY A 1 -14.61 -20.64 -23.01
CA GLY A 1 -15.30 -20.19 -21.78
C GLY A 1 -14.72 -18.88 -21.28
N PHE A 2 -15.09 -18.41 -20.07
CA PHE A 2 -14.61 -17.11 -19.55
C PHE A 2 -13.08 -17.04 -19.39
N ALA A 3 -12.45 -18.13 -18.98
CA ALA A 3 -10.99 -18.21 -18.87
C ALA A 3 -10.29 -18.01 -20.22
N ASP A 4 -10.81 -18.62 -21.29
CA ASP A 4 -10.29 -18.46 -22.65
C ASP A 4 -10.48 -17.04 -23.16
N PHE A 5 -11.68 -16.47 -22.95
CA PHE A 5 -11.95 -15.07 -23.28
C PHE A 5 -10.93 -14.11 -22.63
N MET A 6 -10.62 -14.32 -21.35
CA MET A 6 -9.61 -13.51 -20.64
C MET A 6 -8.20 -13.73 -21.18
N LYS A 7 -7.87 -14.95 -21.61
CA LYS A 7 -6.58 -15.28 -22.23
C LYS A 7 -6.45 -14.60 -23.60
N ASP A 8 -7.46 -14.71 -24.44
CA ASP A 8 -7.49 -14.15 -25.78
C ASP A 8 -7.48 -12.62 -25.75
N GLY A 9 -8.23 -12.01 -24.82
CA GLY A 9 -8.20 -10.58 -24.60
C GLY A 9 -6.82 -10.08 -24.15
N ARG A 10 -6.13 -10.83 -23.27
CA ARG A 10 -4.74 -10.49 -22.90
C ARG A 10 -3.80 -10.61 -24.08
N LEU A 11 -3.94 -11.61 -24.95
CA LEU A 11 -3.12 -11.72 -26.16
C LEU A 11 -3.37 -10.55 -27.12
N ALA A 12 -4.64 -10.18 -27.32
CA ALA A 12 -5.03 -9.09 -28.22
C ALA A 12 -4.63 -7.69 -27.70
N CYS A 13 -4.65 -7.48 -26.38
CA CYS A 13 -4.39 -6.18 -25.75
C CYS A 13 -2.98 -6.08 -25.13
N GLY A 14 -1.99 -6.79 -25.69
CA GLY A 14 -0.59 -6.66 -25.26
C GLY A 14 -0.32 -7.04 -23.79
N GLY A 15 -1.06 -8.03 -23.28
CA GLY A 15 -1.00 -8.53 -21.90
C GLY A 15 -1.87 -7.77 -20.90
N LEU A 16 -2.44 -6.62 -21.28
CA LEU A 16 -3.16 -5.71 -20.39
C LEU A 16 -4.66 -5.77 -20.66
N PHE A 17 -5.28 -6.85 -20.19
CA PHE A 17 -6.72 -7.07 -20.31
C PHE A 17 -7.35 -7.51 -18.98
N GLU A 18 -8.31 -6.72 -18.50
CA GLU A 18 -8.98 -6.89 -17.22
C GLU A 18 -10.43 -7.33 -17.37
N ARG A 19 -10.93 -8.03 -16.35
CA ARG A 19 -12.35 -8.37 -16.23
C ARG A 19 -13.15 -7.17 -15.71
N PRO A 20 -14.45 -7.07 -16.00
CA PRO A 20 -15.29 -6.06 -15.38
C PRO A 20 -15.43 -6.34 -13.88
N PHE A 21 -15.50 -5.26 -13.11
CA PHE A 21 -15.89 -5.25 -11.71
C PHE A 21 -17.34 -4.83 -11.58
N VAL A 22 -18.00 -5.31 -10.53
CA VAL A 22 -19.36 -4.90 -10.18
C VAL A 22 -19.41 -3.38 -10.01
N SER A 23 -20.47 -2.77 -10.52
CA SER A 23 -20.73 -1.35 -10.33
C SER A 23 -22.09 -1.16 -9.66
N TRP A 24 -22.46 0.09 -9.40
CA TRP A 24 -23.74 0.46 -8.79
C TRP A 24 -24.95 0.29 -9.73
N ARG A 25 -24.74 0.02 -11.03
CA ARG A 25 -25.81 -0.24 -12.00
C ARG A 25 -25.47 -1.43 -12.90
N ASN A 26 -26.51 -2.14 -13.32
CA ASN A 26 -26.38 -3.34 -14.17
C ASN A 26 -25.87 -3.04 -15.59
N ASP A 27 -25.97 -1.80 -16.06
CA ASP A 27 -25.53 -1.34 -17.38
C ASP A 27 -24.15 -0.67 -17.37
N ILE A 28 -23.48 -0.62 -16.21
CA ILE A 28 -22.16 -0.01 -16.05
C ILE A 28 -21.15 -1.08 -15.64
N ALA A 29 -20.06 -1.18 -16.40
CA ALA A 29 -18.91 -2.03 -16.10
C ALA A 29 -17.70 -1.17 -15.71
N LEU A 30 -17.08 -1.48 -14.58
CA LEU A 30 -15.85 -0.82 -14.11
C LEU A 30 -14.63 -1.67 -14.47
N PHE A 31 -13.57 -1.03 -14.97
CA PHE A 31 -12.29 -1.69 -15.24
C PHE A 31 -11.18 -0.97 -14.47
N LEU A 32 -10.38 -1.73 -13.71
CA LEU A 32 -9.31 -1.20 -12.85
C LEU A 32 -7.94 -1.26 -13.55
N GLY A 33 -7.86 -0.70 -14.75
CA GLY A 33 -6.65 -0.69 -15.57
C GLY A 33 -6.72 0.32 -16.71
N PRO A 34 -5.68 0.37 -17.57
CA PRO A 34 -4.49 -0.48 -17.58
C PRO A 34 -3.46 -0.13 -16.49
N ARG A 35 -2.56 -1.08 -16.18
CA ARG A 35 -1.47 -0.90 -15.20
C ARG A 35 -0.13 -1.03 -15.90
N LEU A 36 0.64 0.06 -15.92
CA LEU A 36 1.95 0.12 -16.56
C LEU A 36 3.07 0.20 -15.51
N ALA A 37 4.24 -0.33 -15.84
CA ALA A 37 5.44 -0.34 -15.01
C ALA A 37 6.67 0.01 -15.85
N GLY A 38 7.76 0.43 -15.20
CA GLY A 38 9.00 0.88 -15.86
C GLY A 38 9.08 2.39 -16.12
N TYR A 39 8.10 3.16 -15.65
CA TYR A 39 7.99 4.61 -15.86
C TYR A 39 8.25 5.37 -14.55
N SER A 40 8.84 6.56 -14.64
CA SER A 40 9.10 7.44 -13.51
C SER A 40 7.90 8.32 -13.18
N ALA A 41 7.45 8.26 -11.93
CA ALA A 41 6.34 9.08 -11.43
C ALA A 41 6.64 10.59 -11.32
N VAL A 42 7.88 11.03 -11.59
CA VAL A 42 8.25 12.47 -11.57
C VAL A 42 8.75 12.98 -12.92
N ASN A 43 8.85 12.10 -13.92
CA ASN A 43 9.23 12.52 -15.26
C ASN A 43 7.94 12.83 -16.04
N VAL A 44 7.83 14.06 -16.55
CA VAL A 44 6.66 14.52 -17.30
C VAL A 44 6.47 13.74 -18.60
N GLU A 45 7.57 13.38 -19.29
CA GLU A 45 7.52 12.58 -20.52
C GLU A 45 6.98 11.18 -20.25
N ASP A 46 7.46 10.53 -19.18
CA ASP A 46 6.97 9.21 -18.75
C ASP A 46 5.49 9.27 -18.36
N GLN A 47 5.06 10.31 -17.64
CA GLN A 47 3.65 10.50 -17.28
C GLN A 47 2.78 10.69 -18.53
N THR A 48 3.26 11.48 -19.50
CA THR A 48 2.56 11.72 -20.77
C THR A 48 2.43 10.44 -21.59
N GLU A 49 3.50 9.66 -21.70
CA GLU A 49 3.50 8.38 -22.41
C GLU A 49 2.54 7.39 -21.75
N VAL A 50 2.56 7.28 -20.41
CA VAL A 50 1.65 6.41 -19.67
C VAL A 50 0.19 6.81 -19.89
N GLU A 51 -0.12 8.10 -19.88
CA GLU A 51 -1.48 8.61 -20.10
C GLU A 51 -1.99 8.22 -21.51
N ILE A 52 -1.22 8.57 -22.54
CA ILE A 52 -1.56 8.30 -23.95
C ILE A 52 -1.70 6.79 -24.19
N ARG A 53 -0.73 6.00 -23.71
CA ARG A 53 -0.75 4.54 -23.87
C ARG A 53 -1.93 3.93 -23.13
N SER A 54 -2.27 4.44 -21.95
CA SER A 54 -3.41 3.94 -21.18
C SER A 54 -4.73 4.15 -21.92
N HIS A 55 -4.96 5.34 -22.47
CA HIS A 55 -6.16 5.63 -23.25
C HIS A 55 -6.26 4.78 -24.53
N ARG A 56 -5.14 4.55 -25.23
CA ARG A 56 -5.12 3.64 -26.39
C ARG A 56 -5.49 2.22 -26.00
N LEU A 57 -4.93 1.70 -24.91
CA LEU A 57 -5.24 0.37 -24.38
C LEU A 57 -6.70 0.26 -23.92
N MET A 58 -7.27 1.30 -23.30
CA MET A 58 -8.69 1.32 -22.93
C MET A 58 -9.60 1.17 -24.15
N MET A 59 -9.28 1.85 -25.26
CA MET A 59 -10.06 1.74 -26.50
C MET A 59 -9.89 0.37 -27.17
N GLN A 60 -8.69 -0.21 -27.16
CA GLN A 60 -8.46 -1.58 -27.63
C GLN A 60 -9.24 -2.60 -26.79
N HIS A 61 -9.23 -2.42 -25.48
CA HIS A 61 -9.95 -3.25 -24.51
C HIS A 61 -11.46 -3.20 -24.76
N LEU A 62 -12.03 -2.00 -24.93
CA LEU A 62 -13.42 -1.82 -25.31
C LEU A 62 -13.75 -2.50 -26.65
N ALA A 63 -12.92 -2.31 -27.67
CA ALA A 63 -13.13 -2.93 -28.98
C ALA A 63 -13.17 -4.46 -28.90
N PHE A 64 -12.28 -5.05 -28.10
CA PHE A 64 -12.26 -6.50 -27.87
C PHE A 64 -13.55 -6.97 -27.18
N TYR A 65 -14.01 -6.26 -26.14
CA TYR A 65 -15.29 -6.56 -25.48
C TYR A 65 -16.47 -6.48 -26.44
N ARG A 66 -16.56 -5.42 -27.26
CA ARG A 66 -17.67 -5.26 -28.23
C ARG A 66 -17.74 -6.41 -29.25
N ALA A 67 -16.57 -6.91 -29.68
CA ALA A 67 -16.49 -7.98 -30.66
C ALA A 67 -16.72 -9.38 -30.07
N ASN A 68 -16.34 -9.61 -28.81
CA ASN A 68 -16.22 -10.97 -28.26
C ASN A 68 -17.09 -11.25 -27.03
N ALA A 69 -17.69 -10.24 -26.41
CA ALA A 69 -18.50 -10.40 -25.20
C ALA A 69 -19.99 -10.13 -25.48
N PRO A 70 -20.88 -11.12 -25.27
CA PRO A 70 -22.32 -10.90 -25.34
C PRO A 70 -22.78 -9.78 -24.39
N GLY A 71 -23.68 -8.92 -24.87
CA GLY A 71 -24.17 -7.74 -24.13
C GLY A 71 -23.30 -6.48 -24.26
N PHE A 72 -22.06 -6.59 -24.76
CA PHE A 72 -21.17 -5.44 -24.94
C PHE A 72 -21.21 -4.82 -26.34
N ALA A 73 -22.01 -5.33 -27.29
CA ALA A 73 -22.00 -4.87 -28.70
C ALA A 73 -22.14 -3.34 -28.87
N HIS A 74 -22.96 -2.72 -28.03
CA HIS A 74 -23.23 -1.28 -28.01
C HIS A 74 -22.51 -0.54 -26.86
N ALA A 75 -21.59 -1.20 -26.16
CA ALA A 75 -20.82 -0.57 -25.10
C ALA A 75 -19.97 0.59 -25.64
N TYR A 76 -19.84 1.64 -24.84
CA TYR A 76 -19.02 2.80 -25.14
C TYR A 76 -18.25 3.23 -23.87
N ALA A 77 -17.13 3.92 -24.07
CA ALA A 77 -16.38 4.49 -22.95
C ALA A 77 -17.17 5.64 -22.34
N MET A 78 -17.63 5.48 -21.10
CA MET A 78 -18.40 6.50 -20.39
C MET A 78 -17.49 7.51 -19.68
N LEU A 79 -16.49 7.02 -18.95
CA LEU A 79 -15.54 7.83 -18.18
C LEU A 79 -14.16 7.18 -18.16
N SER A 80 -13.12 8.00 -18.10
CA SER A 80 -11.76 7.61 -17.71
C SER A 80 -11.40 8.26 -16.37
N ALA A 81 -10.32 7.79 -15.75
CA ALA A 81 -9.76 8.51 -14.61
C ALA A 81 -9.31 9.91 -15.07
N PRO A 82 -9.59 10.99 -14.31
CA PRO A 82 -9.18 12.34 -14.68
C PRO A 82 -7.68 12.60 -14.46
N GLN A 83 -7.00 11.70 -13.76
CA GLN A 83 -5.57 11.80 -13.47
C GLN A 83 -4.93 10.41 -13.38
N LEU A 84 -3.69 10.32 -13.84
CA LEU A 84 -2.83 9.16 -13.64
C LEU A 84 -2.61 8.85 -12.15
N GLY A 85 -2.95 7.62 -11.75
CA GLY A 85 -2.69 7.11 -10.41
C GLY A 85 -1.31 6.46 -10.27
N VAL A 86 -0.44 7.01 -9.42
CA VAL A 86 0.86 6.41 -9.11
C VAL A 86 0.74 5.37 -8.01
N ARG A 87 0.97 4.10 -8.37
CA ARG A 87 0.96 2.99 -7.41
C ARG A 87 2.32 2.80 -6.74
N HIS A 88 3.39 2.73 -7.53
CA HIS A 88 4.77 2.54 -7.05
C HIS A 88 5.66 3.67 -7.57
N ALA A 89 6.46 4.24 -6.68
CA ALA A 89 7.45 5.27 -6.99
C ALA A 89 8.74 5.02 -6.18
N ARG A 90 9.57 6.05 -6.07
CA ARG A 90 10.78 6.01 -5.23
C ARG A 90 10.38 5.77 -3.76
N ARG A 91 11.19 4.99 -3.07
CA ARG A 91 11.06 4.71 -1.63
C ARG A 91 12.36 5.08 -0.93
N MET A 92 12.23 5.46 0.33
CA MET A 92 13.37 5.69 1.18
C MET A 92 14.04 4.33 1.52
N VAL A 93 15.37 4.34 1.65
CA VAL A 93 16.12 3.19 2.17
C VAL A 93 16.40 3.44 3.64
N GLY A 94 15.73 2.67 4.49
CA GLY A 94 15.77 2.83 5.94
C GLY A 94 16.87 2.03 6.60
N VAL A 95 17.05 2.26 7.90
CA VAL A 95 17.92 1.45 8.77
C VAL A 95 17.34 0.03 8.89
N GLY A 96 16.01 -0.07 9.00
CA GLY A 96 15.25 -1.30 8.85
C GLY A 96 14.52 -1.35 7.51
N ARG A 97 14.02 -2.53 7.15
CA ARG A 97 13.20 -2.73 5.95
C ARG A 97 12.19 -3.85 6.16
N ILE A 98 10.98 -3.64 5.66
CA ILE A 98 9.96 -4.68 5.60
C ILE A 98 10.16 -5.49 4.32
N SER A 99 10.26 -6.81 4.46
CA SER A 99 10.45 -7.74 3.34
C SER A 99 9.40 -8.85 3.32
N ARG A 100 9.11 -9.40 2.15
CA ARG A 100 8.13 -10.48 1.96
C ARG A 100 8.43 -11.72 2.80
N ASN A 101 9.70 -11.99 3.09
CA ASN A 101 10.09 -13.15 3.88
C ASN A 101 9.64 -13.02 5.35
N GLN A 102 9.49 -11.81 5.88
CA GLN A 102 8.96 -11.59 7.22
C GLN A 102 7.48 -11.98 7.36
N PHE A 103 6.74 -12.06 6.26
CA PHE A 103 5.34 -12.55 6.24
C PHE A 103 5.26 -14.06 6.36
N GLU A 104 6.32 -14.77 5.97
CA GLU A 104 6.35 -16.23 6.03
C GLU A 104 6.79 -16.69 7.43
N ASN A 105 7.74 -15.99 8.04
CA ASN A 105 8.28 -16.34 9.37
C ASN A 105 7.50 -15.72 10.54
N CYS A 106 6.88 -14.57 10.33
CA CYS A 106 6.02 -13.89 11.32
C CYS A 106 6.61 -13.72 12.72
N GLU A 107 7.91 -13.46 12.82
CA GLU A 107 8.58 -13.18 14.08
C GLU A 107 8.27 -11.75 14.58
N PRO A 108 7.97 -11.55 15.87
CA PRO A 108 7.94 -10.23 16.50
C PRO A 108 9.30 -9.54 16.39
N LEU A 109 9.30 -8.30 15.90
CA LEU A 109 10.51 -7.48 15.84
C LEU A 109 10.63 -6.66 17.11
N ALA A 110 11.83 -6.59 17.68
CA ALA A 110 12.09 -5.87 18.93
C ALA A 110 11.69 -4.39 18.86
N ASP A 111 11.78 -3.78 17.68
CA ASP A 111 11.40 -2.40 17.40
C ASP A 111 10.01 -2.26 16.76
N GLU A 112 9.08 -3.19 17.03
CA GLU A 112 7.72 -3.13 16.49
C GLU A 112 6.99 -1.85 16.94
N ILE A 113 6.39 -1.16 15.98
CA ILE A 113 5.57 0.06 16.15
C ILE A 113 4.10 -0.15 15.77
N GLY A 114 3.75 -1.36 15.39
CA GLY A 114 2.40 -1.76 15.03
C GLY A 114 2.37 -3.08 14.28
N ILE A 115 1.18 -3.69 14.21
CA ILE A 115 0.92 -4.89 13.42
C ILE A 115 0.08 -4.57 12.20
N SER A 116 0.47 -5.09 11.04
CA SER A 116 -0.37 -5.05 9.83
C SER A 116 -0.95 -6.43 9.56
N PRO A 117 -2.25 -6.56 9.23
CA PRO A 117 -2.73 -7.76 8.57
C PRO A 117 -2.00 -7.92 7.24
N SER A 118 -1.83 -9.18 6.83
CA SER A 118 -1.18 -9.53 5.58
C SER A 118 -2.15 -9.40 4.38
N LEU A 119 -1.59 -9.56 3.17
CA LEU A 119 -2.34 -9.52 1.89
C LEU A 119 -3.41 -10.61 1.73
N SER A 120 -3.37 -11.66 2.55
CA SER A 120 -4.26 -12.81 2.45
C SER A 120 -4.64 -13.24 3.86
N PRO A 121 -5.92 -13.56 4.15
CA PRO A 121 -6.32 -14.08 5.45
C PRO A 121 -5.54 -15.33 5.92
N LYS A 122 -4.87 -16.01 4.98
CA LYS A 122 -4.04 -17.20 5.24
C LYS A 122 -2.64 -16.87 5.76
N LEU A 123 -2.16 -15.64 5.57
CA LEU A 123 -0.84 -15.21 5.99
C LEU A 123 -0.94 -14.54 7.36
N PRO A 124 0.02 -14.73 8.27
CA PRO A 124 -0.08 -14.19 9.61
C PRO A 124 0.16 -12.67 9.62
N VAL A 125 -0.13 -12.03 10.75
CA VAL A 125 0.09 -10.60 10.95
C VAL A 125 1.59 -10.27 10.97
N VAL A 126 1.94 -9.09 10.49
CA VAL A 126 3.33 -8.68 10.31
C VAL A 126 3.70 -7.53 11.23
N SER A 127 4.84 -7.67 11.92
CA SER A 127 5.51 -6.55 12.60
C SER A 127 5.89 -5.48 11.61
N VAL A 128 5.51 -4.24 11.92
CA VAL A 128 6.07 -3.06 11.29
C VAL A 128 7.19 -2.54 12.20
N PRO A 129 8.47 -2.60 11.80
CA PRO A 129 9.58 -2.14 12.63
C PRO A 129 9.78 -0.63 12.53
N TYR A 130 10.17 0.02 13.63
CA TYR A 130 10.51 1.44 13.67
C TYR A 130 11.60 1.81 12.67
N GLY A 131 12.59 0.93 12.48
CA GLY A 131 13.67 1.13 11.53
C GLY A 131 13.20 1.35 10.08
N CYS A 132 11.97 0.95 9.72
CA CYS A 132 11.42 1.21 8.39
C CYS A 132 11.05 2.69 8.15
N LEU A 133 10.90 3.47 9.23
CA LEU A 133 10.61 4.91 9.22
C LEU A 133 11.87 5.78 9.22
N VAL A 134 13.00 5.23 9.69
CA VAL A 134 14.26 5.96 9.90
C VAL A 134 15.16 5.87 8.66
N PRO A 135 15.51 6.99 8.00
CA PRO A 135 16.43 6.99 6.87
C PRO A 135 17.83 6.49 7.22
N ARG A 136 18.43 5.69 6.32
CA ARG A 136 19.77 5.12 6.53
C ARG A 136 20.90 6.17 6.55
N ARG A 137 20.74 7.28 5.85
CA ARG A 137 21.81 8.27 5.60
C ARG A 137 21.53 9.67 6.14
N LEU A 138 20.28 9.99 6.45
CA LEU A 138 19.88 11.34 6.82
C LEU A 138 19.38 11.33 8.27
N ASP A 139 19.90 12.27 9.06
CA ASP A 139 19.49 12.53 10.43
C ASP A 139 18.35 13.55 10.51
N GLY A 140 17.70 13.66 11.67
CA GLY A 140 16.58 14.60 11.88
C GLY A 140 15.31 14.34 11.05
N LEU A 141 15.19 13.21 10.34
CA LEU A 141 14.05 12.91 9.48
C LEU A 141 13.39 11.57 9.84
N LEU A 142 12.06 11.56 9.84
CA LEU A 142 11.24 10.34 9.83
C LEU A 142 10.34 10.32 8.60
N VAL A 143 10.09 9.13 8.08
CA VAL A 143 9.34 8.93 6.84
C VAL A 143 8.23 7.91 7.10
N ALA A 144 6.97 8.30 6.84
CA ALA A 144 5.79 7.45 7.04
C ALA A 144 5.00 7.22 5.74
N GLY A 145 4.03 6.30 5.80
CA GLY A 145 3.13 5.98 4.71
C GLY A 145 3.81 5.35 3.50
N ARG A 146 3.50 5.82 2.29
CA ARG A 146 3.98 5.23 1.03
C ARG A 146 5.49 5.27 0.85
N HIS A 147 6.19 6.07 1.63
CA HIS A 147 7.63 6.30 1.46
C HIS A 147 8.50 5.37 2.33
N ILE A 148 7.89 4.56 3.22
CA ILE A 148 8.62 3.71 4.16
C ILE A 148 9.54 2.71 3.45
N SER A 149 10.57 2.28 4.18
CA SER A 149 11.53 1.28 3.72
C SER A 149 10.89 -0.10 3.66
N CYS A 150 10.57 -0.55 2.45
CA CYS A 150 10.00 -1.88 2.19
C CYS A 150 10.38 -2.39 0.79
N ASP A 151 10.28 -3.70 0.58
CA ASP A 151 10.42 -4.28 -0.75
C ASP A 151 9.20 -4.07 -1.66
N PRO A 152 9.31 -4.27 -2.99
CA PRO A 152 8.20 -4.07 -3.92
C PRO A 152 6.93 -4.86 -3.58
N SER A 153 7.08 -6.09 -3.10
CA SER A 153 5.97 -6.94 -2.69
C SER A 153 5.27 -6.40 -1.45
N ALA A 154 6.02 -6.07 -0.41
CA ALA A 154 5.49 -5.57 0.84
C ALA A 154 4.89 -4.17 0.68
N HIS A 155 5.49 -3.33 -0.16
CA HIS A 155 4.94 -2.01 -0.46
C HIS A 155 3.53 -2.07 -1.05
N SER A 156 3.16 -3.16 -1.74
CA SER A 156 1.84 -3.27 -2.37
C SER A 156 0.69 -3.19 -1.35
N PHE A 157 0.95 -3.52 -0.08
CA PHE A 157 -0.03 -3.45 1.01
C PHE A 157 0.36 -2.44 2.10
N MET A 158 1.65 -2.21 2.35
CA MET A 158 2.10 -1.20 3.34
C MET A 158 1.72 0.23 2.99
N ARG A 159 1.29 0.47 1.75
CA ARG A 159 0.85 1.78 1.25
C ARG A 159 -0.66 2.04 1.42
N GLU A 160 -1.41 1.07 1.92
CA GLU A 160 -2.85 1.22 2.12
C GLU A 160 -3.14 2.15 3.31
N ILE A 161 -4.35 2.68 3.37
CA ILE A 161 -4.73 3.74 4.32
C ILE A 161 -4.45 3.35 5.79
N PRO A 162 -4.83 2.16 6.28
CA PRO A 162 -4.60 1.78 7.68
C PRO A 162 -3.11 1.77 8.06
N GLN A 163 -2.25 1.29 7.17
CA GLN A 163 -0.81 1.20 7.36
C GLN A 163 -0.17 2.59 7.31
N CYS A 164 -0.68 3.48 6.45
CA CYS A 164 -0.27 4.88 6.43
C CYS A 164 -0.63 5.60 7.73
N TRP A 165 -1.80 5.32 8.31
CA TRP A 165 -2.20 5.87 9.61
C TRP A 165 -1.31 5.38 10.74
N MET A 166 -1.11 4.06 10.84
CA MET A 166 -0.24 3.45 11.85
C MET A 166 1.19 4.01 11.78
N THR A 167 1.80 4.01 10.60
CA THR A 167 3.16 4.53 10.43
C THR A 167 3.25 6.04 10.67
N GLY A 168 2.20 6.80 10.33
CA GLY A 168 2.10 8.22 10.63
C GLY A 168 2.04 8.51 12.12
N GLN A 169 1.22 7.78 12.87
CA GLN A 169 1.11 7.88 14.33
C GLN A 169 2.43 7.51 15.02
N ALA A 170 3.08 6.43 14.58
CA ALA A 170 4.38 6.04 15.06
C ALA A 170 5.46 7.10 14.79
N ALA A 171 5.52 7.63 13.57
CA ALA A 171 6.48 8.68 13.22
C ALA A 171 6.26 9.96 14.04
N GLY A 172 5.01 10.40 14.23
CA GLY A 172 4.68 11.59 15.02
C GLY A 172 5.04 11.41 16.51
N THR A 173 4.71 10.24 17.08
CA THR A 173 5.05 9.91 18.47
C THR A 173 6.57 9.87 18.66
N ALA A 174 7.29 9.23 17.74
CA ALA A 174 8.74 9.17 17.80
C ALA A 174 9.41 10.54 17.63
N ALA A 175 8.88 11.42 16.77
CA ALA A 175 9.37 12.79 16.65
C ALA A 175 9.19 13.58 17.95
N GLY A 176 8.03 13.44 18.62
CA GLY A 176 7.79 14.06 19.93
C GLY A 176 8.76 13.58 21.00
N LEU A 177 9.00 12.26 21.06
CA LEU A 177 9.98 11.67 21.97
C LEU A 177 11.41 12.11 21.66
N ALA A 178 11.78 12.18 20.38
CA ALA A 178 13.11 12.65 19.96
C ALA A 178 13.40 14.05 20.52
N VAL A 179 12.44 14.98 20.40
CA VAL A 179 12.56 16.32 20.97
C VAL A 179 12.58 16.29 22.50
N ALA A 180 11.69 15.53 23.14
CA ALA A 180 11.60 15.47 24.61
C ALA A 180 12.88 14.92 25.27
N HIS A 181 13.52 13.94 24.64
CA HIS A 181 14.77 13.36 25.11
C HIS A 181 16.02 14.09 24.60
N ASN A 182 15.87 15.10 23.74
CA ASN A 182 16.96 15.78 23.04
C ASN A 182 17.90 14.78 22.32
N VAL A 183 17.31 13.87 21.55
CA VAL A 183 18.00 12.84 20.76
C VAL A 183 17.59 12.89 19.30
N GLU A 184 18.41 12.34 18.42
CA GLU A 184 18.04 12.11 17.03
C GLU A 184 16.90 11.09 16.91
N PRO A 185 16.05 11.15 15.86
CA PRO A 185 14.98 10.17 15.66
C PRO A 185 15.47 8.72 15.65
N ARG A 186 16.68 8.46 15.15
CA ARG A 186 17.30 7.11 15.16
C ARG A 186 17.68 6.59 16.56
N SER A 187 17.73 7.50 17.53
CA SER A 187 18.15 7.24 18.91
C SER A 187 16.99 7.30 19.89
N VAL A 188 15.75 7.39 19.40
CA VAL A 188 14.53 7.31 20.23
C VAL A 188 14.50 5.96 20.97
N PRO A 189 14.32 5.95 22.30
CA PRO A 189 14.18 4.72 23.05
C PRO A 189 12.92 3.96 22.61
N ILE A 190 13.12 2.74 22.10
CA ILE A 190 12.04 1.91 21.56
C ILE A 190 10.96 1.61 22.61
N LEU A 191 11.36 1.35 23.86
CA LEU A 191 10.41 1.08 24.95
C LEU A 191 9.49 2.26 25.23
N ASP A 192 10.02 3.49 25.21
CA ASP A 192 9.23 4.70 25.44
C ASP A 192 8.26 4.93 24.27
N LEU A 193 8.71 4.67 23.05
CA LEU A 193 7.88 4.71 21.84
C LEU A 193 6.75 3.69 21.91
N GLN A 194 7.06 2.42 22.18
CA GLN A 194 6.07 1.35 22.29
C GLN A 194 5.07 1.61 23.42
N THR A 195 5.56 2.08 24.57
CA THR A 195 4.70 2.49 25.71
C THR A 195 3.74 3.59 25.31
N SER A 196 4.24 4.61 24.61
CA SER A 196 3.43 5.74 24.15
C SER A 196 2.39 5.31 23.12
N LEU A 197 2.76 4.42 22.19
CA LEU A 197 1.85 3.89 21.17
C LEU A 197 0.75 3.01 21.79
N LEU A 198 1.09 2.14 22.74
CA LEU A 198 0.10 1.33 23.47
C LEU A 198 -0.90 2.20 24.23
N ARG A 199 -0.44 3.27 24.90
CA ARG A 199 -1.33 4.22 25.58
C ARG A 199 -2.28 4.93 24.62
N GLN A 200 -1.89 5.09 23.36
CA GLN A 200 -2.72 5.68 22.30
C GLN A 200 -3.57 4.63 21.55
N GLY A 201 -3.60 3.38 22.00
CA GLY A 201 -4.43 2.32 21.43
C GLY A 201 -3.83 1.60 20.22
N VAL A 202 -2.54 1.80 19.91
CA VAL A 202 -1.85 1.00 18.88
C VAL A 202 -1.67 -0.42 19.39
N VAL A 203 -1.95 -1.40 18.53
CA VAL A 203 -1.76 -2.82 18.86
C VAL A 203 -0.33 -3.24 18.55
N LEU A 204 0.36 -3.73 19.58
CA LEU A 204 1.66 -4.41 19.49
C LEU A 204 1.52 -5.86 19.94
N ARG A 205 2.48 -6.71 19.55
CA ARG A 205 2.51 -8.12 19.94
C ARG A 205 2.96 -8.27 21.39
N PRO A 206 2.34 -9.19 22.17
CA PRO A 206 2.65 -9.35 23.60
C PRO A 206 4.12 -9.65 23.90
N GLN A 207 4.84 -10.28 22.97
CA GLN A 207 6.25 -10.64 23.13
C GLN A 207 7.19 -9.43 23.13
N VAL A 208 6.73 -8.30 22.59
CA VAL A 208 7.52 -7.05 22.43
C VAL A 208 6.86 -5.86 23.10
N ALA A 209 5.59 -5.97 23.49
CA ALA A 209 4.86 -4.94 24.20
C ALA A 209 5.39 -4.80 25.65
N PRO A 210 5.77 -3.59 26.10
CA PRO A 210 5.99 -3.34 27.51
C PRO A 210 4.68 -3.55 28.29
N GLU A 211 4.77 -3.90 29.58
CA GLU A 211 3.61 -3.96 30.46
C GLU A 211 3.03 -2.56 30.67
N VAL A 212 1.96 -2.24 29.93
CA VAL A 212 1.25 -0.98 30.01
C VAL A 212 -0.21 -1.26 30.34
N PRO A 213 -0.81 -0.58 31.33
CA PRO A 213 -2.25 -0.68 31.57
C PRO A 213 -3.00 -0.22 30.31
N VAL A 214 -3.56 -1.17 29.56
CA VAL A 214 -4.39 -0.88 28.39
C VAL A 214 -5.69 -0.29 28.92
N GLN A 215 -5.99 0.97 28.57
CA GLN A 215 -7.33 1.49 28.82
C GLN A 215 -8.32 0.66 27.97
N PRO A 216 -9.42 0.16 28.56
CA PRO A 216 -10.39 -0.62 27.81
C PRO A 216 -10.87 0.21 26.62
N ALA A 217 -10.88 -0.39 25.43
CA ALA A 217 -11.39 0.25 24.23
C ALA A 217 -12.79 0.79 24.54
N ALA A 218 -13.03 2.08 24.25
CA ALA A 218 -14.35 2.66 24.37
C ALA A 218 -15.32 1.79 23.58
N VAL A 219 -16.24 1.13 24.29
CA VAL A 219 -17.32 0.38 23.67
C VAL A 219 -18.16 1.42 22.94
N TYR A 220 -18.11 1.41 21.62
CA TYR A 220 -19.07 2.15 20.81
C TYR A 220 -20.42 1.44 20.97
N GLU A 221 -21.22 1.92 21.91
CA GLU A 221 -22.65 1.61 21.95
C GLU A 221 -23.30 2.32 20.76
N GLY A 222 -23.64 1.55 19.73
CA GLY A 222 -24.46 1.97 18.60
C GLY A 222 -25.94 1.78 18.88
#